data_AF-A0A2N7TPP7-F1
#
_entry.id   AF-A0A2N7TPP7-F1
#
_cell.length_a   1.000
_cell.length_b   1.000
_cell.length_c   1.000
_cell.angle_alpha   90.00
_cell.angle_beta   90.00
_cell.angle_gamma   90.00
#
_symmetry.space_group_name_H-M   'P 1'
#
loop_
_entity.id
_entity.type
_entity.pdbx_description
1 polymer ?
#
loop_
_entity_poly.entity_id
_entity_poly.type
_entity_poly.pdbx_seq_one_letter_code
_entity_poly.pdbx_strand_id
1 'polypeptide(L)'
;MFRSPTVLSFRLPRHIWLAAIVVTLLLAGCVAPKPGADLPPFGDSVRHTKALQTYEPGDEVPPLHGAKAAEAMQGYRQPTGGGQAPTSSLP
;
A
#
# COMPACT_ATOMS: atom_id res chain seq x y z
N MET A 1 42.19 -49.19 -6.92
CA MET A 1 42.40 -48.15 -5.90
C MET A 1 41.05 -47.47 -5.64
N PHE A 2 40.38 -47.79 -4.53
CA PHE A 2 39.10 -47.17 -4.14
C PHE A 2 39.35 -46.42 -2.82
N ARG A 3 39.29 -45.09 -2.84
CA ARG A 3 39.54 -44.22 -1.69
C ARG A 3 38.19 -44.00 -0.99
N SER A 4 38.01 -44.59 0.17
CA SER A 4 36.80 -44.39 0.99
C SER A 4 36.66 -42.91 1.39
N PRO A 5 35.48 -42.28 1.27
CA PRO A 5 35.24 -40.99 1.90
C PRO A 5 35.14 -41.20 3.42
N THR A 6 36.06 -40.57 4.14
CA THR A 6 36.02 -40.43 5.59
C THR A 6 34.72 -39.72 5.96
N VAL A 7 33.70 -40.47 6.39
CA VAL A 7 32.48 -39.90 6.97
C VAL A 7 32.86 -39.39 8.36
N LEU A 8 33.34 -38.15 8.39
CA LEU A 8 33.74 -37.46 9.60
C LEU A 8 32.48 -37.27 10.44
N SER A 9 32.23 -38.23 11.31
CA SER A 9 31.08 -38.27 12.19
C SER A 9 31.32 -37.27 13.31
N PHE A 10 31.21 -35.98 12.97
CA PHE A 10 31.20 -34.90 13.93
C PHE A 10 29.94 -35.06 14.79
N ARG A 11 30.11 -35.63 15.99
CA ARG A 11 29.12 -35.48 17.05
C ARG A 11 29.18 -34.03 17.50
N LEU A 12 28.48 -33.16 16.78
CA LEU A 12 28.30 -31.79 17.23
C LEU A 12 27.66 -31.87 18.62
N PRO A 13 28.27 -31.22 19.62
CA PRO A 13 27.70 -31.24 20.95
C PRO A 13 26.34 -30.56 20.92
N ARG A 14 25.41 -31.07 21.72
CA ARG A 14 23.99 -30.68 21.74
C ARG A 14 23.79 -29.16 21.80
N HIS A 15 24.69 -28.43 22.46
CA HIS A 15 24.64 -26.98 22.57
C HIS A 15 24.89 -26.24 21.24
N ILE A 16 25.74 -26.75 20.34
CA ILE A 16 25.95 -26.12 19.02
C ILE A 16 24.70 -26.31 18.15
N TRP A 17 24.09 -27.49 18.20
CA TRP A 17 22.82 -27.75 17.52
C TRP A 17 21.70 -26.84 18.02
N LEU A 18 21.57 -26.68 19.34
CA LEU A 18 20.59 -25.77 19.93
C LEU A 18 20.87 -24.31 19.56
N ALA A 19 22.14 -23.88 19.58
CA ALA A 19 22.54 -22.54 19.17
C ALA A 19 22.20 -22.28 17.69
N ALA A 20 22.47 -23.24 16.81
CA ALA A 20 22.12 -23.14 15.39
C ALA A 20 20.60 -22.99 15.18
N ILE A 21 19.79 -23.76 15.91
CA ILE A 21 18.32 -23.65 15.84
C ILE A 21 17.86 -22.27 16.30
N VAL A 22 18.35 -21.80 17.45
CA VAL A 22 18.00 -20.48 18.01
C VAL A 22 18.36 -19.35 17.04
N VAL A 23 19.56 -19.39 16.46
CA VAL A 23 20.02 -18.40 15.46
C VAL A 23 19.15 -18.44 14.20
N THR A 24 18.78 -19.64 13.73
CA THR A 24 17.92 -19.78 12.55
C THR A 24 16.52 -19.20 12.80
N LEU A 25 15.95 -19.44 13.98
CA LEU A 25 14.65 -18.89 14.38
C LEU A 25 14.69 -17.36 14.53
N LEU A 26 15.76 -16.81 15.10
CA LEU A 26 15.98 -15.36 15.19
C LEU A 26 16.06 -14.72 13.81
N LEU A 27 16.82 -15.32 12.88
CA LEU A 27 16.96 -14.83 11.51
C LEU A 27 15.65 -14.91 10.72
N ALA A 28 14.87 -15.98 10.89
CA ALA A 28 13.55 -16.12 10.27
C ALA A 28 12.56 -15.05 10.77
N GLY A 29 12.65 -14.66 12.04
CA GLY A 29 11.83 -13.57 12.60
C GLY A 29 12.23 -12.16 12.13
N CYS A 30 13.47 -11.96 11.67
CA CYS A 30 13.94 -10.67 11.16
C CYS A 30 13.54 -10.39 9.70
N VAL A 31 13.21 -11.41 8.91
CA VAL A 31 12.70 -11.27 7.53
C VAL A 31 11.17 -11.37 7.55
N ALA A 32 10.53 -10.53 8.36
CA ALA A 32 9.08 -10.37 8.24
C ALA A 32 8.78 -9.54 6.98
N PRO A 33 7.89 -9.99 6.09
CA PRO A 33 7.48 -9.18 4.93
C PRO A 33 6.97 -7.83 5.41
N LYS A 34 7.47 -6.75 4.79
CA LYS A 34 7.09 -5.38 5.14
C LYS A 34 5.56 -5.28 5.04
N PRO A 35 4.84 -4.94 6.13
CA PRO A 35 3.39 -4.79 6.08
C PRO A 35 3.04 -3.78 4.99
N GLY A 36 2.19 -4.20 4.04
CA GLY A 36 1.80 -3.38 2.90
C GLY A 36 2.72 -3.42 1.69
N ALA A 37 3.69 -4.33 1.62
CA ALA A 37 4.53 -4.53 0.42
C ALA A 37 3.71 -4.91 -0.83
N ASP A 38 2.59 -5.61 -0.64
CA ASP A 38 1.70 -6.05 -1.71
C ASP A 38 0.54 -5.07 -1.98
N LEU A 39 0.51 -3.93 -1.28
CA LEU A 39 -0.55 -2.95 -1.50
C LEU A 39 -0.23 -2.09 -2.72
N PRO A 40 -1.26 -1.69 -3.50
CA PRO A 40 -1.09 -0.70 -4.55
C PRO A 40 -0.47 0.59 -4.00
N PRO A 41 0.33 1.31 -4.79
CA PRO A 41 0.78 2.66 -4.48
C PRO A 41 -0.34 3.54 -3.92
N PHE A 42 0.03 4.38 -2.96
CA PHE A 42 -0.91 5.31 -2.35
C PHE A 42 -1.62 6.17 -3.41
N GLY A 43 -2.95 6.16 -3.37
CA GLY A 43 -3.80 6.94 -4.26
C GLY A 43 -4.20 6.24 -5.55
N ASP A 44 -3.75 5.01 -5.82
CA ASP A 44 -4.16 4.28 -7.03
C ASP A 44 -5.66 4.01 -7.07
N SER A 45 -6.29 3.72 -5.92
CA SER A 45 -7.75 3.58 -5.82
C SER A 45 -8.48 4.88 -6.17
N VAL A 46 -7.98 6.03 -5.68
CA VAL A 46 -8.57 7.34 -5.95
C VAL A 46 -8.41 7.73 -7.42
N ARG A 47 -7.22 7.51 -7.99
CA ARG A 47 -6.98 7.75 -9.43
C ARG A 47 -7.89 6.86 -10.29
N HIS A 48 -8.04 5.60 -9.91
CA HIS A 48 -8.92 4.67 -10.60
C HIS A 48 -10.38 5.12 -10.55
N THR A 49 -10.90 5.48 -9.38
CA THR A 49 -12.28 6.00 -9.25
C THR A 49 -12.46 7.31 -10.00
N LYS A 50 -11.47 8.22 -9.95
CA LYS A 50 -11.53 9.49 -10.67
C LYS A 50 -11.64 9.27 -12.17
N ALA A 51 -10.87 8.35 -12.74
CA ALA A 51 -10.92 8.02 -14.17
C ALA A 51 -12.30 7.49 -14.60
N LEU A 52 -13.03 6.78 -13.73
CA LEU A 52 -14.38 6.29 -14.03
C LEU A 52 -15.47 7.38 -13.94
N GLN A 53 -15.22 8.43 -13.16
CA GLN A 53 -16.23 9.44 -12.81
C GLN A 53 -15.98 10.80 -13.45
N THR A 54 -14.86 10.98 -14.15
CA THR A 54 -14.44 12.26 -14.71
C THR A 54 -14.39 12.15 -16.23
N TYR A 55 -15.03 13.09 -16.90
CA TYR A 55 -14.88 13.29 -18.33
C TYR A 55 -13.46 13.80 -18.64
N GLU A 56 -12.86 13.30 -19.71
CA GLU A 56 -11.58 13.82 -20.20
C GLU A 56 -11.77 15.21 -20.83
N PRO A 57 -10.75 16.08 -20.82
CA PRO A 57 -10.85 17.38 -21.48
C PRO A 57 -11.16 17.24 -22.97
N GLY A 58 -12.27 17.81 -23.41
CA GLY A 58 -12.75 17.72 -24.79
C GLY A 58 -13.80 16.64 -25.03
N ASP A 59 -14.11 15.81 -24.03
CA ASP A 59 -15.27 14.93 -24.08
C ASP A 59 -16.56 15.74 -24.21
N GLU A 60 -17.51 15.21 -24.99
CA GLU A 60 -18.86 15.75 -25.05
C GLU A 60 -19.58 15.45 -23.73
N VAL A 61 -19.94 16.51 -23.00
CA VAL A 61 -20.61 16.42 -21.71
C VAL A 61 -22.09 16.80 -21.81
N PRO A 62 -23.01 16.09 -21.14
CA PRO A 62 -24.40 16.49 -21.09
C PRO A 62 -24.56 17.89 -20.50
N PRO A 63 -25.43 18.74 -21.06
CA PRO A 63 -25.62 20.08 -20.54
C PRO A 63 -26.27 20.05 -19.14
N LEU A 64 -25.73 20.84 -18.21
CA LEU A 64 -26.33 21.01 -16.89
C LEU A 64 -27.56 21.93 -16.99
N HIS A 65 -28.74 21.34 -17.12
CA HIS A 65 -30.03 22.04 -17.17
C HIS A 65 -30.99 21.58 -16.06
N GLY A 66 -32.02 22.38 -15.81
CA GLY A 66 -33.09 22.07 -14.85
C GLY A 66 -32.89 22.67 -13.45
N ALA A 67 -33.96 22.62 -12.65
CA ALA A 67 -34.02 23.26 -11.34
C ALA A 67 -32.91 22.79 -10.39
N LYS A 68 -32.62 21.48 -10.37
CA LYS A 68 -31.58 20.89 -9.52
C LYS A 68 -30.17 21.39 -9.86
N ALA A 69 -29.84 21.47 -11.15
CA ALA A 69 -28.55 21.97 -11.59
C ALA A 69 -28.41 23.48 -11.28
N ALA A 70 -29.48 24.24 -11.51
CA ALA A 70 -29.51 25.67 -11.22
C ALA A 70 -29.34 25.96 -9.71
N GLU A 71 -30.06 25.23 -8.85
CA GLU A 71 -29.96 25.34 -7.40
C GLU A 71 -28.55 24.98 -6.90
N ALA A 72 -27.99 23.87 -7.38
CA ALA A 72 -26.64 23.46 -7.01
C ALA A 72 -25.58 24.50 -7.43
N MET A 73 -25.66 25.01 -8.67
CA MET A 73 -24.77 26.07 -9.14
C MET A 73 -24.95 27.38 -8.36
N GLN A 74 -26.16 27.71 -7.92
CA GLN A 74 -26.41 28.87 -7.09
C GLN A 74 -25.79 28.68 -5.69
N GLY A 75 -25.85 27.47 -5.14
CA GLY A 75 -25.17 27.10 -3.89
C GLY A 75 -23.65 27.29 -3.97
N TYR A 76 -23.00 26.84 -5.06
CA TYR A 76 -21.56 27.05 -5.27
C TYR A 76 -21.15 28.52 -5.42
N ARG A 77 -22.04 29.38 -5.93
CA ARG A 77 -21.79 30.81 -6.12
C ARG A 77 -22.04 31.63 -4.86
N GLN A 78 -22.80 31.11 -3.90
CA GLN A 78 -22.95 31.75 -2.61
C GLN A 78 -21.72 31.43 -1.75
N PRO A 79 -21.04 32.44 -1.19
CA PRO A 79 -19.98 32.20 -0.23
C PRO A 79 -20.63 31.60 1.02
N THR A 80 -20.67 30.28 1.12
CA THR A 80 -20.95 29.61 2.38
C THR A 80 -19.76 29.90 3.30
N GLY A 81 -19.98 30.76 4.28
CA GLY A 81 -18.96 31.08 5.27
C GLY A 81 -18.38 29.79 5.87
N GLY A 82 -17.09 29.56 5.64
CA GLY A 82 -16.29 28.59 6.41
C GLY A 82 -16.37 27.13 5.95
N GLY A 83 -16.13 26.83 4.68
CA GLY A 83 -15.75 25.49 4.24
C GLY A 83 -14.23 25.31 4.25
N GLN A 84 -13.64 25.14 5.44
CA GLN A 84 -12.23 24.78 5.58
C GLN A 84 -11.96 23.49 4.76
N ALA A 85 -11.22 23.59 3.66
CA ALA A 85 -10.55 22.41 3.13
C ALA A 85 -9.66 21.87 4.27
N PRO A 86 -9.63 20.56 4.56
CA PRO A 86 -8.71 20.03 5.55
C PRO A 86 -7.30 20.42 5.12
N THR A 87 -6.72 21.39 5.82
CA THR A 87 -5.34 21.81 5.62
C THR A 87 -4.51 20.63 6.11
N SER A 88 -4.01 19.82 5.18
CA SER A 88 -3.03 18.80 5.49
C SER A 88 -1.70 19.50 5.84
N SER A 89 -1.62 20.02 7.07
CA SER A 89 -0.35 20.35 7.70
C SER A 89 0.28 19.03 8.16
N LEU A 90 1.14 18.45 7.31
CA LEU A 90 2.06 17.41 7.73
C LEU A 90 3.16 18.06 8.61
N PRO A 91 3.50 17.47 9.77
CA PRO A 91 4.64 17.90 10.59
C PRO A 91 5.98 17.57 9.93
#